data_AF-A0A848SCH7-F1
#
_entry.id   AF-A0A848SCH7-F1
#
_cell.length_a   1.000
_cell.length_b   1.000
_cell.length_c   1.000
_cell.angle_alpha   90.00
_cell.angle_beta   90.00
_cell.angle_gamma   90.00
#
_symmetry.space_group_name_H-M   'P 1'
#
loop_
_entity.id
_entity.type
_entity.pdbx_description
1 polymer ?
#
loop_
_entity_poly.entity_id
_entity_poly.type
_entity_poly.pdbx_seq_one_letter_code
_entity_poly.pdbx_strand_id
1 'polypeptide(L)'
;LKAGFGVDTIHSEYGMTELLSQAYSKGLGIFNCPPWMKILTRDTEDALSINNHEKAGGINVIDLANINSCSFIATQDLGRVFRDDSFEIIGRFDSSDIRGCNLMVL
;
A
#
# COMPACT_ATOMS: atom_id res chain seq x y z
N LEU A 1 10.12 10.48 -16.31
CA LEU A 1 8.64 10.47 -16.37
C LEU A 1 8.04 11.88 -16.40
N LYS A 2 8.15 12.68 -15.34
CA LYS A 2 7.63 14.07 -15.26
C LYS A 2 7.95 14.94 -16.48
N ALA A 3 9.24 15.06 -16.82
CA ALA A 3 9.69 15.81 -17.99
C ALA A 3 9.14 15.25 -19.32
N GLY A 4 8.95 13.93 -19.42
CA GLY A 4 8.40 13.29 -20.63
C GLY A 4 6.91 13.53 -20.82
N PHE A 5 6.15 13.70 -19.74
CA PHE A 5 4.73 14.04 -19.78
C PHE A 5 4.44 15.55 -19.66
N GLY A 6 5.47 16.38 -19.44
CA GLY A 6 5.31 17.82 -19.28
C GLY A 6 4.51 18.23 -18.04
N VAL A 7 4.57 17.45 -16.96
CA VAL A 7 3.83 17.71 -15.71
C VAL A 7 4.77 17.82 -14.50
N ASP A 8 4.39 18.65 -13.54
CA ASP A 8 5.16 18.88 -12.32
C ASP A 8 5.15 17.68 -11.36
N THR A 9 4.04 16.92 -11.37
CA THR A 9 3.84 15.79 -10.46
C THR A 9 3.15 14.63 -11.17
N ILE A 10 3.57 13.41 -10.84
CA ILE A 10 2.91 12.17 -11.25
C ILE A 10 2.18 11.66 -10.01
N HIS A 11 0.88 11.42 -10.16
CA HIS A 11 0.07 10.80 -9.13
C HIS A 11 0.15 9.28 -9.27
N SER A 12 0.00 8.58 -8.15
CA SER A 12 0.00 7.12 -8.11
C SER A 12 -1.25 6.62 -7.40
N GLU A 13 -1.66 5.41 -7.76
CA GLU A 13 -2.73 4.68 -7.09
C GLU A 13 -2.13 3.42 -6.46
N TYR A 14 -2.58 3.09 -5.26
CA TYR A 14 -2.35 1.80 -4.64
C TYR A 14 -3.68 1.05 -4.56
N GLY A 15 -3.74 -0.11 -5.21
CA GLY A 15 -4.92 -0.96 -5.33
C GLY A 15 -4.52 -2.37 -5.79
N MET A 16 -5.49 -3.29 -5.76
CA MET A 16 -5.36 -4.67 -6.22
C MET A 16 -6.76 -5.23 -6.52
N THR A 17 -6.83 -6.36 -7.21
CA THR A 17 -8.10 -6.99 -7.63
C THR A 17 -9.01 -7.39 -6.47
N GLU A 18 -8.41 -7.63 -5.31
CA GLU A 18 -9.08 -8.03 -4.08
C GLU A 18 -9.69 -6.83 -3.35
N LEU A 19 -9.39 -5.60 -3.76
CA LEU A 19 -9.89 -4.37 -3.13
C LEU A 19 -10.97 -3.72 -3.98
N LEU A 20 -12.02 -3.23 -3.31
CA LEU A 20 -13.05 -2.39 -3.94
C LEU A 20 -12.78 -0.90 -3.73
N SER A 21 -11.82 -0.56 -2.87
CA SER A 21 -11.31 0.79 -2.64
C SER A 21 -9.86 0.96 -3.10
N GLN A 22 -9.47 2.20 -3.40
CA GLN A 22 -8.14 2.57 -3.85
C GLN A 22 -7.60 3.70 -2.96
N ALA A 23 -6.30 3.67 -2.69
CA ALA A 23 -5.59 4.77 -2.06
C ALA A 23 -4.82 5.57 -3.10
N TYR A 24 -4.79 6.89 -2.96
CA TYR A 24 -4.20 7.78 -3.97
C TYR A 24 -3.06 8.60 -3.38
N SER A 25 -1.99 8.72 -4.14
CA SER A 25 -0.87 9.62 -3.89
C SER A 25 -0.90 10.76 -4.89
N LYS A 26 -0.91 11.99 -4.38
CA LYS A 26 -0.75 13.21 -5.22
C LYS A 26 0.71 13.54 -5.50
N GLY A 27 1.64 12.67 -5.12
CA GLY A 27 3.08 12.86 -5.27
C GLY A 27 3.86 12.30 -4.09
N LEU A 28 5.18 12.17 -4.26
CA LEU A 28 6.13 11.72 -3.23
C LEU A 28 5.89 10.29 -2.69
N GLY A 29 4.98 9.52 -3.29
CA GLY A 29 4.70 8.15 -2.86
C GLY A 29 3.95 8.05 -1.53
N ILE A 30 3.36 9.16 -1.06
CA ILE A 30 2.52 9.20 0.14
C ILE A 30 1.06 9.06 -0.28
N PHE A 31 0.38 8.03 0.22
CA PHE A 31 -0.97 7.65 -0.15
C PHE A 31 -1.96 8.00 0.96
N ASN A 32 -3.15 8.44 0.55
CA ASN A 32 -4.28 8.68 1.44
C ASN A 32 -5.43 7.71 1.10
N CYS A 33 -6.06 7.18 2.14
CA CYS A 33 -7.20 6.28 2.00
C CYS A 33 -8.53 7.06 2.01
N PRO A 34 -9.58 6.54 1.36
CA PRO A 34 -10.95 6.98 1.64
C PRO A 34 -11.35 6.61 3.09
N PRO A 35 -12.37 7.25 3.68
CA PRO A 35 -12.73 7.07 5.09
C PRO A 35 -13.10 5.63 5.52
N TRP A 36 -13.47 4.77 4.57
CA TRP A 36 -13.86 3.37 4.80
C TRP A 36 -12.72 2.36 4.55
N MET A 37 -11.52 2.85 4.21
CA MET A 37 -10.32 2.04 4.02
C MET A 37 -9.26 2.46 5.02
N LYS A 38 -8.58 1.50 5.65
CA LYS A 38 -7.49 1.75 6.60
C LYS A 38 -6.33 0.81 6.36
N ILE A 39 -5.12 1.34 6.47
CA ILE A 39 -3.88 0.57 6.43
C ILE A 39 -3.34 0.40 7.84
N LEU A 40 -2.89 -0.81 8.14
CA LEU A 40 -2.09 -1.13 9.32
C LEU A 40 -0.77 -1.75 8.85
N THR A 41 0.29 -1.57 9.63
CA THR A 41 1.51 -2.38 9.48
C THR A 41 1.56 -3.46 10.54
N ARG A 42 1.96 -4.67 10.16
CA ARG A 42 2.24 -5.79 11.06
C ARG A 42 3.73 -6.10 11.10
N ASP A 43 4.19 -6.77 12.15
CA ASP A 43 5.53 -7.33 12.19
C ASP A 43 5.71 -8.33 11.03
N THR A 44 6.92 -8.40 10.46
CA THR A 44 7.20 -9.25 9.31
C THR A 44 7.28 -10.73 9.70
N GLU A 45 7.66 -11.01 10.95
CA GLU A 45 7.84 -12.37 11.46
C GLU A 45 6.66 -12.85 12.33
N ASP A 46 5.76 -11.95 12.72
CA ASP A 46 4.58 -12.27 13.53
C ASP A 46 3.31 -11.59 12.96
N ALA A 47 2.44 -12.40 12.37
CA ALA A 47 1.21 -11.93 11.74
C ALA A 47 0.18 -11.32 12.71
N LEU A 48 0.28 -11.61 14.01
CA LEU A 48 -0.65 -11.12 15.03
C LEU A 48 -0.16 -9.84 15.71
N SER A 49 1.08 -9.42 15.46
CA SER A 49 1.69 -8.24 16.05
C SER A 49 1.48 -7.02 15.14
N ILE A 50 0.54 -6.15 15.51
CA ILE A 50 0.33 -4.88 14.81
C ILE A 50 1.32 -3.84 15.33
N ASN A 51 1.97 -3.16 14.39
CA ASN A 51 2.92 -2.10 14.69
C ASN A 51 2.20 -0.78 14.99
N ASN A 52 2.86 0.05 15.80
CA ASN A 52 2.49 1.46 15.92
C ASN A 52 2.86 2.22 14.63
N HIS A 53 2.31 3.42 14.47
CA HIS A 53 2.70 4.35 13.41
C HIS A 53 4.22 4.55 13.35
N GLU A 54 4.70 4.93 12.16
CA GLU A 54 6.09 5.20 11.80
C GLU A 54 7.02 3.97 11.75
N LYS A 55 6.55 2.79 12.21
CA LYS A 55 7.28 1.52 12.06
C LYS A 55 6.91 0.84 10.73
N ALA A 56 7.94 0.50 9.96
CA ALA A 56 7.79 -0.27 8.73
C ALA A 56 7.38 -1.72 9.05
N GLY A 57 6.58 -2.32 8.18
CA GLY A 57 6.14 -3.70 8.34
C GLY A 57 5.26 -4.17 7.19
N GLY A 58 4.71 -5.38 7.32
CA GLY A 58 3.79 -5.93 6.34
C GLY A 58 2.48 -5.15 6.29
N ILE A 59 1.99 -4.84 5.10
CA ILE A 59 0.76 -4.08 4.92
C ILE A 59 -0.46 -4.98 5.11
N ASN A 60 -1.31 -4.60 6.06
CA ASN A 60 -2.66 -5.10 6.23
C ASN A 60 -3.63 -4.01 5.77
N VAL A 61 -4.59 -4.41 4.94
CA VAL A 61 -5.65 -3.54 4.42
C VAL A 61 -6.96 -3.90 5.12
N ILE A 62 -7.63 -2.89 5.65
CA ILE A 62 -9.04 -2.94 6.05
C ILE A 62 -9.81 -2.18 4.98
N ASP A 63 -10.65 -2.85 4.21
CA ASP A 63 -11.52 -2.23 3.20
C ASP A 63 -12.98 -2.60 3.48
N LEU A 64 -13.73 -1.67 4.06
CA LEU A 64 -15.14 -1.91 4.39
C LEU A 64 -16.06 -1.84 3.16
N ALA A 65 -15.56 -1.41 1.99
CA ALA A 65 -16.32 -1.53 0.75
C ALA A 65 -16.44 -2.99 0.27
N ASN A 66 -15.55 -3.88 0.74
CA ASN A 66 -15.59 -5.33 0.49
C ASN A 66 -16.73 -6.06 1.22
N ILE A 67 -17.95 -5.52 1.21
CA ILE A 67 -19.11 -5.98 1.99
C ILE A 67 -19.45 -7.46 1.74
N ASN A 68 -19.30 -7.92 0.49
CA ASN A 68 -19.60 -9.29 0.07
C ASN A 68 -18.35 -10.15 -0.13
N SER A 69 -17.21 -9.72 0.41
CA SER A 69 -15.91 -10.37 0.27
C SER A 69 -15.10 -10.21 1.56
N CYS A 70 -13.80 -10.48 1.52
CA CYS A 70 -12.90 -10.29 2.64
C CYS A 70 -12.54 -8.81 2.80
N SER A 71 -12.95 -8.19 3.91
CA SER A 71 -12.58 -6.80 4.26
C SER A 71 -11.19 -6.67 4.89
N PHE A 72 -10.57 -7.78 5.31
CA PHE A 72 -9.30 -7.77 6.05
C PHE A 72 -8.26 -8.57 5.27
N ILE A 73 -7.39 -7.87 4.55
CA ILE A 73 -6.43 -8.50 3.63
C ILE A 73 -5.02 -8.26 4.14
N ALA A 74 -4.31 -9.35 4.45
CA ALA A 74 -2.88 -9.31 4.73
C ALA A 74 -2.12 -9.43 3.40
N THR A 75 -1.46 -8.36 2.99
CA THR A 75 -0.70 -8.34 1.73
C THR A 75 0.74 -8.78 1.95
N GLN A 76 1.44 -9.01 0.83
CA GLN A 76 2.90 -9.14 0.79
C GLN A 76 3.59 -7.81 0.43
N ASP A 77 2.92 -6.67 0.62
CA ASP A 77 3.58 -5.36 0.54
C ASP A 77 4.24 -5.00 1.87
N LEU A 78 5.36 -4.31 1.81
CA LEU A 78 6.01 -3.65 2.93
C LEU A 78 5.75 -2.15 2.84
N GLY A 79 5.42 -1.54 3.96
CA GLY A 79 5.19 -0.11 4.02
C GLY A 79 5.22 0.44 5.43
N ARG A 80 4.87 1.71 5.55
CA ARG A 80 4.87 2.46 6.81
C ARG A 80 3.65 3.38 6.84
N VAL A 81 2.92 3.37 7.95
CA VAL A 81 1.81 4.30 8.19
C VAL A 81 2.30 5.46 9.04
N PHE A 82 2.03 6.69 8.63
CA PHE A 82 2.36 7.92 9.35
C PHE A 82 1.26 8.31 10.34
N ARG A 83 1.56 9.23 11.26
CA ARG A 83 0.64 9.62 12.34
C ARG A 83 -0.69 10.22 11.87
N ASP A 84 -0.75 10.71 10.64
CA ASP A 84 -1.97 11.24 10.00
C ASP A 84 -2.75 10.16 9.22
N ASP A 85 -2.43 8.88 9.44
CA ASP A 85 -2.97 7.70 8.74
C ASP A 85 -2.69 7.66 7.23
N SER A 86 -1.87 8.57 6.69
CA SER A 86 -1.25 8.39 5.38
C SER A 86 -0.21 7.27 5.43
N PHE A 87 0.18 6.73 4.28
CA PHE A 87 1.17 5.65 4.24
C PHE A 87 2.05 5.71 3.00
N GLU A 88 3.20 5.06 3.09
CA GLU A 88 4.09 4.81 1.95
C GLU A 88 4.24 3.30 1.73
N ILE A 89 4.46 2.91 0.47
CA ILE A 89 4.89 1.57 0.10
C ILE A 89 6.41 1.57 -0.06
N ILE A 90 7.09 0.74 0.71
CA ILE A 90 8.55 0.60 0.73
C ILE A 90 8.99 -0.47 -0.28
N GLY A 91 8.19 -1.51 -0.47
CA GLY A 91 8.50 -2.61 -1.38
C GLY A 91 7.59 -3.81 -1.17
N ARG A 92 8.08 -5.00 -1.52
CA ARG A 92 7.42 -6.29 -1.26
C ARG A 92 8.23 -7.08 -0.24
N PHE A 93 7.60 -8.04 0.45
CA PHE A 93 8.35 -9.05 1.21
C PHE A 93 9.33 -9.74 0.25
N ASP A 94 10.60 -9.76 0.61
CA ASP A 94 11.65 -10.28 -0.25
C ASP A 94 11.58 -11.81 -0.31
N SER A 95 10.99 -12.32 -1.38
CA SER A 95 11.41 -13.58 -1.98
C SER A 95 11.28 -13.38 -3.48
N SER A 96 12.40 -13.52 -4.19
CA SER A 96 12.64 -13.14 -5.57
C SER A 96 11.81 -13.91 -6.62
N ASP A 97 10.49 -13.99 -6.48
CA ASP A 97 9.60 -14.44 -7.54
C ASP A 97 9.00 -13.20 -8.20
N ILE A 98 9.64 -12.79 -9.30
CA ILE A 98 9.06 -11.85 -10.26
C ILE A 98 7.71 -12.44 -10.68
N ARG A 99 6.62 -11.89 -10.15
CA ARG A 99 5.26 -12.18 -10.60
C ARG A 99 4.50 -10.88 -10.80
N GLY A 100 3.97 -10.70 -12.01
CA GLY A 100 3.29 -9.50 -12.49
C GLY A 100 3.98 -8.86 -13.70
N CYS A 101 3.21 -8.23 -14.59
CA CYS A 101 3.68 -7.60 -15.83
C CYS A 101 4.53 -6.32 -15.65
N ASN A 102 5.26 -6.19 -14.54
CA ASN A 102 6.14 -5.06 -14.31
C ASN A 102 7.60 -5.50 -14.45
N LEU A 103 8.05 -5.58 -15.70
CA LEU A 103 9.42 -5.91 -16.10
C LEU A 103 10.41 -4.75 -15.95
N MET A 104 10.02 -3.64 -15.31
CA MET A 104 10.91 -2.50 -15.14
C MET A 104 11.69 -2.61 -13.82
N VAL A 105 12.58 -3.61 -13.77
CA VAL A 105 13.72 -3.61 -12.84
C VAL A 105 14.88 -2.96 -13.60
N LEU A 106 15.21 -1.73 -13.22
CA LEU A 106 16.49 -1.06 -13.50
C LEU A 106 17.09 -0.62 -12.17
#